data_AF-A0A3B3U864-F1
#
_entry.id   AF-A0A3B3U864-F1
#
_cell.length_a   1.000
_cell.length_b   1.000
_cell.length_c   1.000
_cell.angle_alpha   90.00
_cell.angle_beta   90.00
_cell.angle_gamma   90.00
#
_symmetry.space_group_name_H-M   'P 1'
#
loop_
_entity.id
_entity.type
_entity.pdbx_description
1 polymer ?
#
loop_
_entity_poly.entity_id
_entity_poly.type
_entity_poly.pdbx_seq_one_letter_code
_entity_poly.pdbx_strand_id
1 'polypeptide(L)'
;MDDYNLPFWIYLAVVTVFVGGAMKKILASHLSAGPTLVAWLGATVLVERLWAFCLPAVLLLVLLAVVYCVRSDSGTGLPAQGKAVFITGCDTGFGNAAAKHLDSLGLDVFATVLDLTGDGARALRRSCSSRLTLLQVDITQPQQVQQALLDTKAKLGLRGLWGLVNNAGVCVNLGDAELSLMSNFRGCMEVNFFGTVSVTKSFLPLLRQAKGRIVNISSPAAPSSNNAYWEQQHQQLLQSLPPALMEEYGEDYITETKDLFQSFAEHANPDLSPVVDAIVHALLSPQPQARYYAGPGIGLMYFIHSYCPLSISNRFLQKLFVKKTLMPRALRKQSGLEANLSLNNNNEEKLQPL
;
A
#
# COMPACT_ATOMS: atom_id res chain seq x y z
N MET A 1 -30.44 34.92 16.92
CA MET A 1 -30.56 35.82 15.74
C MET A 1 -29.55 36.91 15.97
N ASP A 2 -28.35 36.79 15.38
CA ASP A 2 -27.33 37.87 15.21
C ASP A 2 -25.97 37.26 14.83
N ASP A 3 -25.89 36.42 13.78
CA ASP A 3 -24.60 35.91 13.28
C ASP A 3 -24.56 35.65 11.76
N TYR A 4 -25.46 36.30 11.02
CA TYR A 4 -25.43 36.30 9.54
C TYR A 4 -24.75 37.54 8.95
N ASN A 5 -24.25 38.45 9.79
CA ASN A 5 -23.63 39.69 9.32
C ASN A 5 -22.22 39.46 8.76
N LEU A 6 -21.40 38.59 9.37
CA LEU A 6 -20.02 38.41 8.93
C LEU A 6 -19.89 37.82 7.51
N PRO A 7 -20.67 36.79 7.10
CA PRO A 7 -20.64 36.28 5.72
C PRO A 7 -21.13 37.31 4.70
N PHE A 8 -22.09 38.16 5.08
CA PHE A 8 -22.63 39.21 4.22
C PHE A 8 -21.58 40.29 3.92
N TRP A 9 -20.83 40.75 4.92
CA TRP A 9 -19.80 41.76 4.73
C TRP A 9 -18.59 41.23 3.94
N ILE A 10 -18.21 39.96 4.13
CA ILE A 10 -17.17 39.32 3.33
C ILE A 10 -17.62 39.18 1.87
N TYR A 11 -18.85 38.73 1.63
CA TYR A 11 -19.42 38.66 0.29
C TYR A 11 -19.46 40.03 -0.38
N LEU A 12 -19.93 41.05 0.35
CA LEU A 12 -20.00 42.42 -0.17
C LEU A 12 -18.62 42.96 -0.54
N ALA A 13 -17.59 42.71 0.29
CA ALA A 13 -16.21 43.11 0.04
C ALA A 13 -15.59 42.42 -1.18
N VAL A 14 -15.80 41.11 -1.33
CA VAL A 14 -15.31 40.34 -2.50
C VAL A 14 -15.99 40.84 -3.77
N VAL A 15 -17.31 41.08 -3.73
CA VAL A 15 -18.06 41.65 -4.85
C VAL A 15 -17.56 43.06 -5.17
N THR A 16 -17.27 43.92 -4.19
CA THR A 16 -16.75 45.27 -4.47
C THR A 16 -15.37 45.25 -5.11
N VAL A 17 -14.47 44.37 -4.67
CA VAL A 17 -13.12 44.23 -5.25
C VAL A 17 -13.21 43.70 -6.69
N PHE A 18 -14.06 42.72 -6.95
CA PHE A 18 -14.25 42.17 -8.30
C PHE A 18 -14.95 43.16 -9.24
N VAL A 19 -16.02 43.81 -8.79
CA VAL A 19 -16.76 44.82 -9.58
C VAL A 19 -15.89 46.04 -9.83
N GLY A 20 -15.12 46.51 -8.82
CA GLY A 20 -14.19 47.62 -8.97
C GLY A 20 -13.03 47.31 -9.92
N GLY A 21 -12.47 46.09 -9.84
CA GLY A 21 -11.44 45.61 -10.76
C GLY A 21 -11.94 45.48 -12.20
N ALA A 22 -13.17 44.99 -12.39
CA ALA A 22 -13.83 44.92 -13.68
C ALA A 22 -14.15 46.30 -14.25
N MET A 23 -14.69 47.23 -13.44
CA MET A 23 -14.93 48.62 -13.85
C MET A 23 -13.66 49.31 -14.31
N LYS A 24 -12.54 49.16 -13.58
CA LYS A 24 -11.24 49.74 -13.96
C LYS A 24 -10.73 49.20 -15.30
N LYS A 25 -10.96 47.92 -15.59
CA LYS A 25 -10.56 47.27 -16.84
C LYS A 25 -11.48 47.65 -18.02
N ILE A 26 -12.77 47.85 -17.75
CA ILE A 26 -13.78 48.33 -18.72
C ILE A 26 -13.55 49.80 -19.06
N LEU A 27 -13.25 50.65 -18.08
CA LEU A 27 -12.92 52.07 -18.30
C LEU A 27 -11.62 52.26 -19.10
N ALA A 28 -10.70 51.29 -19.02
CA ALA A 28 -9.40 51.32 -19.70
C ALA A 28 -9.41 50.69 -21.11
N SER A 29 -10.50 50.08 -21.56
CA SER A 29 -10.59 49.45 -22.89
C SER A 29 -11.75 50.06 -23.69
N HIS A 30 -11.44 50.66 -24.83
CA HIS A 30 -12.44 51.11 -25.82
C HIS A 30 -13.08 49.91 -26.56
N LEU A 31 -13.61 48.94 -25.82
CA LEU A 31 -14.45 47.85 -26.31
C LEU A 31 -15.89 48.09 -25.83
N SER A 32 -16.88 47.79 -26.67
CA SER A 32 -18.28 47.95 -26.29
C SER A 32 -18.56 47.20 -24.98
N ALA A 33 -18.86 47.94 -23.91
CA ALA A 33 -18.93 47.39 -22.55
C ALA A 33 -20.13 46.43 -22.34
N GLY A 34 -21.11 46.44 -23.25
CA GLY A 34 -22.34 45.64 -23.14
C GLY A 34 -22.10 44.12 -23.17
N PRO A 35 -21.53 43.55 -24.24
CA PRO A 35 -21.37 42.10 -24.39
C PRO A 35 -20.53 41.45 -23.29
N THR A 36 -19.47 42.14 -22.83
CA THR A 36 -18.60 41.63 -21.75
C THR A 36 -19.32 41.61 -20.41
N LEU A 37 -20.12 42.64 -20.09
CA LEU A 37 -20.84 42.74 -18.82
C LEU A 37 -22.00 41.73 -18.75
N VAL A 38 -22.69 41.49 -19.88
CA VAL A 38 -23.70 40.43 -19.99
C VAL A 38 -23.09 39.03 -19.83
N ALA A 39 -21.91 38.77 -20.43
CA ALA A 39 -21.23 37.49 -20.27
C ALA A 39 -20.80 37.24 -18.81
N TRP A 40 -20.33 38.27 -18.11
CA TRP A 40 -19.98 38.19 -16.70
C TRP A 40 -21.19 37.92 -15.80
N LEU A 41 -22.29 38.66 -16.00
CA LEU A 41 -23.54 38.43 -15.26
C LEU A 41 -24.12 37.04 -15.54
N GLY A 42 -24.04 36.57 -16.79
CA GLY A 42 -24.43 35.22 -17.17
C GLY A 42 -23.60 34.14 -16.47
N ALA A 43 -22.28 34.34 -16.40
CA ALA A 43 -21.38 33.42 -15.68
C ALA A 43 -21.66 33.40 -14.17
N THR A 44 -21.92 34.54 -13.54
CA THR A 44 -22.23 34.58 -12.10
C THR A 44 -23.55 33.90 -11.78
N VAL A 45 -24.60 34.12 -12.59
CA VAL A 45 -25.89 33.44 -12.43
C VAL A 45 -25.76 31.93 -12.69
N LEU A 46 -24.94 31.53 -13.68
CA LEU A 46 -24.67 30.12 -13.95
C LEU A 46 -23.95 29.45 -12.77
N VAL A 47 -22.93 30.09 -12.21
CA VAL A 47 -22.22 29.59 -11.03
C VAL A 47 -23.15 29.49 -9.82
N GLU A 48 -23.99 30.50 -9.59
CA GLU A 48 -25.00 30.50 -8.52
C GLU A 48 -26.00 29.35 -8.68
N ARG A 49 -26.50 29.12 -9.90
CA ARG A 49 -27.45 28.04 -10.21
C ARG A 49 -26.80 26.66 -10.11
N LEU A 50 -25.57 26.51 -10.59
CA LEU A 50 -24.80 25.28 -10.46
C LEU A 50 -24.49 24.98 -8.99
N TRP A 51 -24.11 25.99 -8.20
CA TRP A 51 -23.90 25.85 -6.77
C TRP A 51 -25.19 25.47 -6.04
N ALA A 52 -26.31 26.13 -6.33
CA ALA A 52 -27.61 25.81 -5.75
C ALA A 52 -28.12 24.41 -6.12
N PHE A 53 -27.75 23.87 -7.28
CA PHE A 53 -28.10 22.51 -7.70
C PHE A 53 -27.16 21.45 -7.10
N CYS A 54 -25.86 21.74 -7.02
CA CYS A 54 -24.86 20.80 -6.51
C CYS A 54 -24.78 20.77 -4.98
N LEU A 55 -25.02 21.89 -4.30
CA LEU A 55 -24.88 22.01 -2.83
C LEU A 55 -25.82 21.04 -2.09
N PRO A 56 -27.12 20.89 -2.44
CA PRO A 56 -27.99 19.91 -1.79
C PRO A 56 -27.49 18.47 -1.97
N ALA A 57 -26.96 18.13 -3.15
CA ALA A 57 -26.41 16.80 -3.42
C ALA A 57 -25.13 16.55 -2.61
N VAL A 58 -24.23 17.53 -2.50
CA VAL A 58 -23.03 17.45 -1.67
C VAL A 58 -23.39 17.34 -0.19
N LEU A 59 -24.32 18.18 0.30
CA LEU A 59 -24.79 18.13 1.69
C LEU A 59 -25.47 16.79 2.00
N LEU A 60 -26.25 16.23 1.08
CA LEU A 60 -26.84 14.91 1.22
C LEU A 60 -25.76 13.82 1.27
N LEU A 61 -24.76 13.87 0.40
CA LEU A 61 -23.64 12.93 0.42
C LEU A 61 -22.84 13.03 1.73
N VAL A 62 -22.59 14.24 2.22
CA VAL A 62 -21.94 14.47 3.52
C VAL A 62 -22.81 13.93 4.65
N LEU A 63 -24.12 14.18 4.64
CA LEU A 63 -25.04 13.66 5.66
C LEU A 63 -25.12 12.13 5.63
N LEU A 64 -25.19 11.52 4.45
CA LEU A 64 -25.12 10.07 4.29
C LEU A 64 -23.78 9.50 4.77
N ALA A 65 -22.66 10.18 4.47
CA ALA A 65 -21.34 9.80 4.97
C ALA A 65 -21.26 9.91 6.50
N VAL A 66 -21.80 10.98 7.09
CA VAL A 66 -21.85 11.17 8.55
C VAL A 66 -22.74 10.11 9.21
N VAL A 67 -23.93 9.85 8.66
CA VAL A 67 -24.82 8.78 9.16
C VAL A 67 -24.15 7.41 9.03
N TYR A 68 -23.43 7.16 7.94
CA TYR A 68 -22.65 5.94 7.74
C TYR A 68 -21.52 5.83 8.77
N CYS A 69 -20.73 6.90 8.99
CA CYS A 69 -19.67 6.94 10.00
C CYS A 69 -20.22 6.70 11.41
N VAL A 70 -21.29 7.40 11.79
CA VAL A 70 -21.93 7.26 13.11
C VAL A 70 -22.54 5.87 13.31
N ARG A 71 -23.12 5.27 12.27
CA ARG A 71 -23.62 3.88 12.34
C ARG A 71 -22.48 2.87 12.38
N SER A 72 -21.42 3.10 11.62
CA SER A 72 -20.26 2.21 11.56
C SER A 72 -19.49 2.16 12.88
N ASP A 73 -19.54 3.23 13.68
CA ASP A 73 -18.75 3.38 14.92
C ASP A 73 -19.47 2.86 16.19
N SER A 74 -20.67 2.27 16.05
CA SER A 74 -21.54 2.02 17.21
C SER A 74 -21.42 0.62 17.84
N GLY A 75 -20.39 -0.16 17.50
CA GLY A 75 -20.16 -1.47 18.09
C GLY A 75 -18.94 -1.48 19.01
N THR A 76 -19.14 -1.60 20.33
CA THR A 76 -18.07 -2.08 21.22
C THR A 76 -17.49 -3.36 20.62
N GLY A 77 -16.17 -3.40 20.40
CA GLY A 77 -15.50 -4.55 19.80
C GLY A 77 -15.92 -5.86 20.47
N LEU A 78 -16.00 -6.94 19.69
CA LEU A 78 -16.28 -8.27 20.21
C LEU A 78 -15.25 -8.63 21.29
N PRO A 79 -15.66 -9.28 22.40
CA PRO A 79 -14.77 -9.53 23.54
C PRO A 79 -13.55 -10.34 23.12
N ALA A 80 -12.35 -9.93 23.52
CA ALA A 80 -11.10 -10.59 23.17
C ALA A 80 -10.88 -11.89 23.97
N GLN A 81 -11.29 -11.90 25.24
CA GLN A 81 -11.05 -13.03 26.15
C GLN A 81 -11.75 -14.30 25.66
N GLY A 82 -11.05 -15.42 25.78
CA GLY A 82 -11.55 -16.75 25.39
C GLY A 82 -11.44 -17.06 23.90
N LYS A 83 -11.02 -16.10 23.07
CA LYS A 83 -10.73 -16.30 21.64
C LYS A 83 -9.28 -16.64 21.40
N ALA A 84 -9.05 -17.45 20.38
CA ALA A 84 -7.73 -17.89 19.99
C ALA A 84 -7.38 -17.50 18.55
N VAL A 85 -6.14 -17.08 18.33
CA VAL A 85 -5.64 -16.65 17.02
C VAL A 85 -4.35 -17.38 16.67
N PHE A 86 -4.22 -17.79 15.41
CA PHE A 86 -3.02 -18.40 14.86
C PHE A 86 -2.40 -17.42 13.87
N ILE A 87 -1.13 -17.07 14.05
CA ILE A 87 -0.44 -16.04 13.27
C ILE A 87 0.81 -16.64 12.66
N THR A 88 0.92 -16.60 11.34
CA THR A 88 2.13 -17.06 10.64
C THR A 88 3.19 -15.96 10.55
N GLY A 89 4.48 -16.32 10.69
CA GLY A 89 5.60 -15.40 10.45
C GLY A 89 5.77 -14.33 11.52
N CYS A 90 5.92 -14.73 12.78
CA CYS A 90 6.03 -13.83 13.94
C CYS A 90 7.49 -13.53 14.34
N ASP A 91 8.47 -13.91 13.53
CA ASP A 91 9.89 -13.65 13.81
C ASP A 91 10.17 -12.14 13.92
N THR A 92 9.58 -11.33 13.03
CA THR A 92 9.76 -9.87 13.00
C THR A 92 8.50 -9.16 12.48
N GLY A 93 8.56 -7.82 12.36
CA GLY A 93 7.57 -7.02 11.65
C GLY A 93 6.14 -7.10 12.18
N PHE A 94 5.16 -7.06 11.26
CA PHE A 94 3.74 -7.00 11.58
C PHE A 94 3.24 -8.21 12.36
N GLY A 95 3.69 -9.43 12.01
CA GLY A 95 3.31 -10.65 12.73
C GLY A 95 3.75 -10.62 14.20
N ASN A 96 5.00 -10.19 14.46
CA ASN A 96 5.51 -10.06 15.82
C ASN A 96 4.74 -9.01 16.63
N ALA A 97 4.51 -7.84 16.05
CA ALA A 97 3.79 -6.75 16.70
C ALA A 97 2.32 -7.12 16.96
N ALA A 98 1.65 -7.75 15.99
CA ALA A 98 0.28 -8.24 16.14
C ALA A 98 0.17 -9.31 17.23
N ALA A 99 1.13 -10.25 17.31
CA ALA A 99 1.14 -11.28 18.34
C ALA A 99 1.21 -10.68 19.76
N LYS A 100 2.08 -9.68 19.97
CA LYS A 100 2.19 -8.94 21.25
C LYS A 100 0.90 -8.20 21.58
N HIS A 101 0.35 -7.49 20.61
CA HIS A 101 -0.83 -6.67 20.85
C HIS A 101 -2.07 -7.52 21.13
N LEU A 102 -2.30 -8.60 20.37
CA LEU A 102 -3.41 -9.52 20.59
C LEU A 102 -3.30 -10.27 21.93
N ASP A 103 -2.09 -10.64 22.37
CA ASP A 103 -1.86 -11.21 23.71
C ASP A 103 -2.20 -10.20 24.83
N SER A 104 -1.82 -8.92 24.64
CA SER A 104 -2.14 -7.84 25.59
C SER A 104 -3.64 -7.58 25.73
N LEU A 105 -4.41 -7.81 24.65
CA LEU A 105 -5.87 -7.73 24.64
C LEU A 105 -6.53 -8.96 25.29
N GLY A 106 -5.76 -10.01 25.60
CA GLY A 106 -6.25 -11.20 26.31
C GLY A 106 -6.65 -12.38 25.42
N LEU A 107 -6.24 -12.39 24.15
CA LEU A 107 -6.44 -13.56 23.27
C LEU A 107 -5.41 -14.66 23.58
N ASP A 108 -5.78 -15.91 23.31
CA ASP A 108 -4.83 -17.03 23.21
C ASP A 108 -4.12 -16.95 21.85
N VAL A 109 -2.83 -16.65 21.84
CA VAL A 109 -2.07 -16.45 20.59
C VAL A 109 -1.19 -17.65 20.30
N PHE A 110 -1.34 -18.25 19.12
CA PHE A 110 -0.39 -19.21 18.56
C PHE A 110 0.47 -18.48 17.54
N ALA A 111 1.67 -18.07 17.95
CA ALA A 111 2.61 -17.33 17.13
C ALA A 111 3.62 -18.30 16.52
N THR A 112 3.64 -18.40 15.19
CA THR A 112 4.63 -19.25 14.51
C THR A 112 5.90 -18.49 14.19
N VAL A 113 7.03 -19.15 14.32
CA VAL A 113 8.38 -18.64 14.01
C VAL A 113 9.15 -19.69 13.22
N LEU A 114 10.15 -19.29 12.46
CA LEU A 114 11.00 -20.25 11.72
C LEU A 114 11.98 -20.97 12.65
N ASP A 115 12.48 -20.27 13.67
CA ASP A 115 13.42 -20.79 14.65
C ASP A 115 12.98 -20.40 16.08
N LEU A 116 12.66 -21.42 16.89
CA LEU A 116 12.29 -21.21 18.29
C LEU A 116 13.42 -20.64 19.14
N THR A 117 14.66 -20.78 18.70
CA THR A 117 15.81 -20.21 19.39
C THR A 117 16.12 -18.79 18.91
N GLY A 118 15.57 -18.34 17.78
CA GLY A 118 15.85 -17.03 17.18
C GLY A 118 15.41 -15.83 18.02
N ASP A 119 15.92 -14.64 17.67
CA ASP A 119 15.66 -13.41 18.43
C ASP A 119 14.17 -13.02 18.50
N GLY A 120 13.43 -13.20 17.40
CA GLY A 120 11.99 -12.97 17.37
C GLY A 120 11.23 -13.80 18.39
N ALA A 121 11.53 -15.11 18.42
CA ALA A 121 10.96 -16.05 19.39
C ALA A 121 11.36 -15.69 20.83
N ARG A 122 12.63 -15.36 21.09
CA ARG A 122 13.11 -14.91 22.40
C ARG A 122 12.40 -13.63 22.86
N ALA A 123 12.22 -12.67 21.95
CA ALA A 123 11.51 -11.42 22.25
C ALA A 123 10.05 -11.69 22.64
N LEU A 124 9.34 -12.54 21.88
CA LEU A 124 7.96 -12.91 22.19
C LEU A 124 7.83 -13.63 23.54
N ARG A 125 8.73 -14.56 23.87
CA ARG A 125 8.74 -15.23 25.19
C ARG A 125 8.91 -14.25 26.36
N ARG A 126 9.69 -13.19 26.16
CA ARG A 126 9.97 -12.20 27.21
C ARG A 126 8.84 -11.18 27.38
N SER A 127 8.18 -10.81 26.29
CA SER A 127 7.19 -9.71 26.31
C SER A 127 5.75 -10.16 26.50
N CYS A 128 5.41 -11.41 26.17
CA CYS A 128 4.04 -11.88 26.15
C CYS A 128 3.70 -12.77 27.35
N SER A 129 2.41 -12.90 27.63
CA SER A 129 1.88 -13.71 28.72
C SER A 129 1.91 -15.21 28.42
N SER A 130 1.48 -16.03 29.39
CA SER A 130 1.33 -17.49 29.23
C SER A 130 0.25 -17.90 28.21
N ARG A 131 -0.58 -16.97 27.75
CA ARG A 131 -1.55 -17.20 26.67
C ARG A 131 -0.88 -17.31 25.30
N LEU A 132 0.29 -16.71 25.13
CA LEU A 132 1.06 -16.87 23.91
C LEU A 132 1.79 -18.22 23.88
N THR A 133 1.59 -18.95 22.78
CA THR A 133 2.23 -20.23 22.48
C THR A 133 3.09 -20.04 21.25
N LEU A 134 4.39 -20.33 21.36
CA LEU A 134 5.28 -20.34 20.20
C LEU A 134 5.30 -21.71 19.55
N LEU A 135 5.21 -21.73 18.22
CA LEU A 135 5.31 -22.94 17.41
C LEU A 135 6.40 -22.73 16.34
N GLN A 136 7.30 -23.70 16.16
CA GLN A 136 8.22 -23.67 15.03
C GLN A 136 7.49 -24.16 13.79
N VAL A 137 7.29 -23.29 12.80
CA VAL A 137 6.56 -23.67 11.58
C VAL A 137 7.17 -22.96 10.38
N ASP A 138 7.81 -23.76 9.52
CA ASP A 138 7.98 -23.43 8.11
C ASP A 138 6.71 -23.84 7.35
N ILE A 139 5.98 -22.84 6.85
CA ILE A 139 4.71 -23.04 6.15
C ILE A 139 4.86 -23.75 4.79
N THR A 140 6.09 -23.86 4.28
CA THR A 140 6.40 -24.64 3.07
C THR A 140 6.48 -26.14 3.34
N GLN A 141 6.54 -26.55 4.62
CA GLN A 141 6.65 -27.95 5.05
C GLN A 141 5.31 -28.48 5.56
N PRO A 142 4.58 -29.31 4.77
CA PRO A 142 3.25 -29.79 5.15
C PRO A 142 3.21 -30.52 6.50
N GLN A 143 4.28 -31.24 6.84
CA GLN A 143 4.42 -31.97 8.10
C GLN A 143 4.45 -31.01 9.31
N GLN A 144 5.15 -29.88 9.18
CA GLN A 144 5.20 -28.87 10.25
C GLN A 144 3.85 -28.16 10.40
N VAL A 145 3.17 -27.84 9.29
CA VAL A 145 1.80 -27.29 9.32
C VAL A 145 0.83 -28.26 10.00
N GLN A 146 0.94 -29.56 9.69
CA GLN A 146 0.11 -30.60 10.30
C GLN A 146 0.40 -30.74 11.79
N GLN A 147 1.66 -30.71 12.22
CA GLN A 147 2.01 -30.76 13.63
C GLN A 147 1.47 -29.53 14.38
N ALA A 148 1.62 -28.34 13.81
CA ALA A 148 1.09 -27.10 14.39
C ALA A 148 -0.43 -27.16 14.56
N LEU A 149 -1.15 -27.77 13.61
CA LEU A 149 -2.59 -28.00 13.73
C LEU A 149 -2.93 -28.92 14.91
N LEU A 150 -2.18 -30.01 15.09
CA LEU A 150 -2.37 -30.94 16.20
C LEU A 150 -2.11 -30.27 17.55
N ASP A 151 -1.01 -29.53 17.68
CA ASP A 151 -0.63 -28.82 18.91
C ASP A 151 -1.67 -27.74 19.25
N THR A 152 -2.12 -27.00 18.23
CA THR A 152 -3.17 -25.99 18.37
C THR A 152 -4.49 -26.62 18.82
N LYS A 153 -4.89 -27.74 18.20
CA LYS A 153 -6.10 -28.48 18.56
C LYS A 153 -6.03 -29.04 19.99
N ALA A 154 -4.88 -29.56 20.40
CA ALA A 154 -4.66 -30.09 21.74
C ALA A 154 -4.86 -28.99 22.81
N LYS A 155 -4.34 -27.78 22.57
CA LYS A 155 -4.51 -26.65 23.50
C LYS A 155 -5.91 -26.02 23.48
N LEU A 156 -6.61 -26.08 22.34
CA LEU A 156 -7.94 -25.47 22.20
C LEU A 156 -9.09 -26.39 22.62
N GLY A 157 -8.91 -27.71 22.53
CA GLY A 157 -9.98 -28.68 22.77
C GLY A 157 -11.16 -28.43 21.83
N LEU A 158 -12.34 -28.17 22.40
CA LEU A 158 -13.58 -27.95 21.65
C LEU A 158 -13.87 -26.48 21.29
N ARG A 159 -12.98 -25.54 21.63
CA ARG A 159 -13.22 -24.10 21.41
C ARG A 159 -13.14 -23.68 19.94
N GLY A 160 -12.38 -24.42 19.12
CA GLY A 160 -12.04 -24.00 17.76
C GLY A 160 -11.10 -22.79 17.71
N LEU A 161 -10.80 -22.29 16.52
CA LEU A 161 -9.89 -21.17 16.28
C LEU A 161 -10.67 -19.93 15.81
N TRP A 162 -10.57 -18.81 16.54
CA TRP A 162 -11.30 -17.58 16.20
C TRP A 162 -10.69 -16.84 15.01
N GLY A 163 -9.37 -16.82 14.89
CA GLY A 163 -8.68 -16.08 13.82
C GLY A 163 -7.49 -16.82 13.27
N LEU A 164 -7.32 -16.78 11.95
CA LEU A 164 -6.09 -17.13 11.25
C LEU A 164 -5.54 -15.88 10.59
N VAL A 165 -4.33 -15.48 10.94
CA VAL A 165 -3.61 -14.37 10.31
C VAL A 165 -2.49 -14.93 9.45
N ASN A 166 -2.71 -14.95 8.14
CA ASN A 166 -1.71 -15.31 7.15
C ASN A 166 -0.82 -14.09 6.90
N ASN A 167 0.27 -14.01 7.66
CA ASN A 167 1.22 -12.90 7.61
C ASN A 167 2.59 -13.30 7.05
N ALA A 168 2.98 -14.58 7.15
CA ALA A 168 4.24 -15.05 6.60
C ALA A 168 4.35 -14.73 5.11
N GLY A 169 5.45 -14.09 4.74
CA GLY A 169 5.76 -13.76 3.36
C GLY A 169 7.21 -13.33 3.17
N VAL A 170 7.73 -13.58 1.97
CA VAL A 170 9.10 -13.23 1.56
C VAL A 170 9.09 -12.55 0.20
N CYS A 171 10.06 -11.66 -0.01
CA CYS A 171 10.33 -11.07 -1.30
C CYS A 171 11.84 -11.06 -1.51
N VAL A 172 12.32 -12.00 -2.32
CA VAL A 172 13.76 -12.17 -2.63
C VAL A 172 14.14 -11.67 -4.03
N ASN A 173 13.16 -11.25 -4.82
CA ASN A 173 13.39 -10.82 -6.19
C ASN A 173 13.84 -9.36 -6.20
N LEU A 174 14.98 -9.10 -6.84
CA LEU A 174 15.52 -7.77 -7.02
C LEU A 174 15.62 -7.47 -8.52
N GLY A 175 15.06 -6.32 -8.90
CA GLY A 175 15.09 -5.82 -10.27
C GLY A 175 14.19 -6.56 -11.25
N ASP A 176 14.54 -6.45 -12.53
CA ASP A 176 13.72 -6.91 -13.63
C ASP A 176 13.66 -8.43 -13.69
N ALA A 177 12.62 -8.96 -14.33
CA ALA A 177 12.29 -10.38 -14.25
C ALA A 177 13.42 -11.30 -14.73
N GLU A 178 14.15 -10.88 -15.77
CA GLU A 178 15.28 -11.62 -16.33
C GLU A 178 16.55 -11.60 -15.48
N LEU A 179 16.68 -10.63 -14.56
CA LEU A 179 17.79 -10.59 -13.61
C LEU A 179 17.57 -11.59 -12.47
N SER A 180 16.32 -11.85 -12.12
CA SER A 180 15.99 -12.77 -11.03
C SER A 180 15.98 -14.23 -11.49
N LEU A 181 16.61 -15.11 -10.72
CA LEU A 181 16.57 -16.55 -10.97
C LEU A 181 15.15 -17.11 -10.84
N MET A 182 14.78 -18.06 -11.69
CA MET A 182 13.49 -18.77 -11.59
C MET A 182 13.26 -19.46 -10.23
N SER A 183 14.33 -19.88 -9.56
CA SER A 183 14.25 -20.41 -8.19
C SER A 183 13.72 -19.39 -7.19
N ASN A 184 14.01 -18.11 -7.36
CA ASN A 184 13.57 -17.03 -6.46
C ASN A 184 12.06 -16.79 -6.61
N PHE A 185 11.57 -16.78 -7.85
CA PHE A 185 10.13 -16.73 -8.13
C PHE A 185 9.39 -17.93 -7.53
N ARG A 186 9.93 -19.14 -7.75
CA ARG A 186 9.36 -20.37 -7.16
C ARG A 186 9.35 -20.30 -5.64
N GLY A 187 10.47 -19.91 -5.02
CA GLY A 187 10.58 -19.76 -3.56
C GLY A 187 9.57 -18.76 -2.98
N CYS A 188 9.40 -17.59 -3.61
CA CYS A 188 8.36 -16.64 -3.20
C CYS A 188 6.96 -17.23 -3.29
N MET A 189 6.65 -17.97 -4.36
CA MET A 189 5.35 -18.63 -4.55
C MET A 189 5.11 -19.76 -3.53
N GLU A 190 6.14 -20.55 -3.22
CA GLU A 190 6.06 -21.61 -2.20
C GLU A 190 5.66 -21.06 -0.84
N VAL A 191 6.21 -19.91 -0.44
CA VAL A 191 5.87 -19.27 0.85
C VAL A 191 4.55 -18.50 0.76
N ASN A 192 4.50 -17.49 -0.10
CA ASN A 192 3.45 -16.46 -0.08
C ASN A 192 2.10 -17.01 -0.55
N PHE A 193 2.12 -18.00 -1.44
CA PHE A 193 0.91 -18.59 -2.01
C PHE A 193 0.67 -20.01 -1.52
N PHE A 194 1.52 -20.97 -1.86
CA PHE A 194 1.26 -22.38 -1.56
C PHE A 194 1.27 -22.66 -0.05
N GLY A 195 2.22 -22.10 0.69
CA GLY A 195 2.29 -22.19 2.15
C GLY A 195 1.06 -21.57 2.81
N THR A 196 0.67 -20.37 2.40
CA THR A 196 -0.57 -19.70 2.86
C THR A 196 -1.82 -20.57 2.62
N VAL A 197 -1.94 -21.15 1.42
CA VAL A 197 -3.05 -22.05 1.07
C VAL A 197 -3.01 -23.32 1.93
N SER A 198 -1.83 -23.91 2.12
CA SER A 198 -1.62 -25.11 2.94
C SER A 198 -2.06 -24.90 4.38
N VAL A 199 -1.60 -23.82 5.03
CA VAL A 199 -2.02 -23.44 6.38
C VAL A 199 -3.52 -23.21 6.43
N THR A 200 -4.06 -22.40 5.51
CA THR A 200 -5.49 -22.10 5.49
C THR A 200 -6.32 -23.38 5.41
N LYS A 201 -6.02 -24.27 4.45
CA LYS A 201 -6.76 -25.53 4.27
C LYS A 201 -6.71 -26.41 5.53
N SER A 202 -5.54 -26.52 6.15
CA SER A 202 -5.35 -27.33 7.36
C SER A 202 -6.16 -26.81 8.55
N PHE A 203 -6.27 -25.48 8.71
CA PHE A 203 -6.94 -24.86 9.86
C PHE A 203 -8.44 -24.57 9.66
N LEU A 204 -8.97 -24.70 8.44
CA LEU A 204 -10.40 -24.50 8.14
C LEU A 204 -11.36 -25.26 9.09
N PRO A 205 -11.12 -26.53 9.48
CA PRO A 205 -12.00 -27.22 10.43
C PRO A 205 -12.14 -26.50 11.78
N LEU A 206 -11.02 -26.00 12.35
CA LEU A 206 -11.04 -25.26 13.61
C LEU A 206 -11.70 -23.89 13.47
N LEU A 207 -11.48 -23.22 12.34
CA LEU A 207 -12.12 -21.94 12.03
C LEU A 207 -13.65 -22.10 11.92
N ARG A 208 -14.14 -23.13 11.23
CA ARG A 208 -15.58 -23.40 11.13
C ARG A 208 -16.21 -23.65 12.49
N GLN A 209 -15.52 -24.38 13.37
CA GLN A 209 -15.99 -24.69 14.72
C GLN A 209 -16.22 -23.43 15.56
N ALA A 210 -15.33 -22.44 15.48
CA ALA A 210 -15.45 -21.18 16.21
C ALA A 210 -16.20 -20.08 15.44
N LYS A 211 -16.68 -20.37 14.22
CA LYS A 211 -17.17 -19.34 13.27
C LYS A 211 -16.16 -18.20 13.09
N GLY A 212 -14.89 -18.59 13.01
CA GLY A 212 -13.73 -17.70 12.99
C GLY A 212 -13.52 -16.99 11.64
N ARG A 213 -12.40 -16.27 11.55
CA ARG A 213 -12.05 -15.37 10.45
C ARG A 213 -10.66 -15.65 9.92
N ILE A 214 -10.44 -15.30 8.66
CA ILE A 214 -9.12 -15.36 8.01
C ILE A 214 -8.73 -13.94 7.62
N VAL A 215 -7.55 -13.51 8.04
CA VAL A 215 -6.93 -12.22 7.70
C VAL A 215 -5.69 -12.51 6.88
N ASN A 216 -5.68 -12.08 5.62
CA ASN A 216 -4.53 -12.21 4.74
C ASN A 216 -3.80 -10.88 4.67
N ILE A 217 -2.51 -10.87 4.98
CA ILE A 217 -1.65 -9.72 4.76
C ILE A 217 -1.21 -9.74 3.30
N SER A 218 -1.47 -8.65 2.59
CA SER A 218 -1.01 -8.45 1.21
C SER A 218 -0.33 -7.10 1.09
N SER A 219 0.54 -6.97 0.09
CA SER A 219 1.23 -5.73 -0.22
C SER A 219 1.20 -5.49 -1.73
N PRO A 220 1.12 -4.22 -2.19
CA PRO A 220 1.35 -3.87 -3.59
C PRO A 220 2.77 -4.21 -4.08
N ALA A 221 3.74 -4.14 -3.17
CA ALA A 221 5.13 -4.55 -3.32
C ALA A 221 5.77 -4.38 -1.94
N ALA A 222 6.21 -5.45 -1.29
CA ALA A 222 6.86 -5.33 0.03
C ALA A 222 8.35 -5.67 -0.09
N PRO A 223 9.21 -4.66 -0.27
CA PRO A 223 10.60 -4.81 0.09
C PRO A 223 10.81 -4.76 1.60
N SER A 224 11.68 -5.61 2.13
CA SER A 224 12.21 -5.58 3.51
C SER A 224 12.88 -4.25 3.82
N SER A 225 12.92 -3.81 5.09
CA SER A 225 13.69 -2.62 5.51
C SER A 225 15.14 -2.93 5.91
N ASN A 226 15.56 -4.19 5.83
CA ASN A 226 16.89 -4.62 6.25
C ASN A 226 17.93 -4.34 5.15
N ASN A 227 18.76 -3.31 5.34
CA ASN A 227 19.78 -2.92 4.37
C ASN A 227 20.82 -4.02 4.12
N ALA A 228 21.28 -4.71 5.16
CA ALA A 228 22.24 -5.81 5.03
C ALA A 228 21.67 -6.99 4.23
N TYR A 229 20.38 -7.26 4.40
CA TYR A 229 19.67 -8.26 3.60
C TYR A 229 19.69 -7.88 2.12
N TRP A 230 19.42 -6.62 1.77
CA TRP A 230 19.44 -6.17 0.37
C TRP A 230 20.83 -6.15 -0.25
N GLU A 231 21.86 -5.81 0.53
CA GLU A 231 23.25 -5.93 0.08
C GLU A 231 23.61 -7.38 -0.24
N GLN A 232 23.20 -8.31 0.62
CA GLN A 232 23.41 -9.73 0.37
C GLN A 232 22.66 -10.21 -0.87
N GLN A 233 21.39 -9.81 -1.06
CA GLN A 233 20.62 -10.17 -2.27
C GLN A 233 21.25 -9.59 -3.54
N HIS A 234 21.75 -8.36 -3.48
CA HIS A 234 22.46 -7.73 -4.58
C HIS A 234 23.75 -8.48 -4.94
N GLN A 235 24.57 -8.83 -3.95
CA GLN A 235 25.80 -9.60 -4.19
C GLN A 235 25.51 -10.99 -4.78
N GLN A 236 24.50 -11.69 -4.26
CA GLN A 236 24.06 -12.98 -4.78
C GLN A 236 23.57 -12.86 -6.23
N LEU A 237 22.80 -11.81 -6.54
CA LEU A 237 22.36 -11.52 -7.89
C LEU A 237 23.56 -11.36 -8.83
N LEU A 238 24.49 -10.45 -8.50
CA LEU A 238 25.67 -10.18 -9.33
C LEU A 238 26.51 -11.44 -9.59
N GLN A 239 26.69 -12.29 -8.58
CA GLN A 239 27.45 -13.55 -8.70
C GLN A 239 26.75 -14.60 -9.56
N SER A 240 25.42 -14.59 -9.60
CA SER A 240 24.61 -15.58 -10.32
C SER A 240 24.33 -15.21 -11.78
N LEU A 241 24.58 -13.96 -12.18
CA LEU A 241 24.24 -13.46 -13.51
C LEU A 241 25.19 -13.98 -14.60
N PRO A 242 24.65 -14.44 -15.74
CA PRO A 242 25.46 -14.72 -16.93
C PRO A 242 26.25 -13.48 -17.39
N PRO A 243 27.51 -13.63 -17.84
CA PRO A 243 28.33 -12.49 -18.27
C PRO A 243 27.69 -11.63 -19.37
N ALA A 244 26.93 -12.24 -20.28
CA ALA A 244 26.21 -11.53 -21.34
C ALA A 244 25.15 -10.56 -20.79
N LEU A 245 24.34 -11.01 -19.82
CA LEU A 245 23.32 -10.18 -19.17
C LEU A 245 23.94 -9.03 -18.36
N MET A 246 25.08 -9.27 -17.72
CA MET A 246 25.82 -8.22 -17.01
C MET A 246 26.29 -7.12 -17.96
N GLU A 247 26.74 -7.47 -19.17
CA GLU A 247 27.13 -6.49 -20.17
C GLU A 247 25.92 -5.71 -20.72
N GLU A 248 24.80 -6.40 -20.96
CA GLU A 248 23.58 -5.80 -21.50
C GLU A 248 22.91 -4.82 -20.52
N TYR A 249 22.86 -5.15 -19.24
CA TYR A 249 22.22 -4.30 -18.23
C TYR A 249 23.18 -3.27 -17.65
N GLY A 250 24.39 -3.70 -17.33
CA GLY A 250 25.39 -2.91 -16.62
C GLY A 250 25.20 -2.90 -15.11
N GLU A 251 26.31 -3.00 -14.38
CA GLU A 251 26.34 -2.96 -12.92
C GLU A 251 25.74 -1.66 -12.34
N ASP A 252 25.88 -0.54 -13.04
CA ASP A 252 25.33 0.75 -12.68
C ASP A 252 23.79 0.73 -12.62
N TYR A 253 23.14 0.04 -13.57
CA TYR A 253 21.69 -0.11 -13.60
C TYR A 253 21.17 -1.01 -12.46
N ILE A 254 21.89 -2.09 -12.17
CA ILE A 254 21.56 -3.01 -11.08
C ILE A 254 21.73 -2.30 -9.72
N THR A 255 22.79 -1.50 -9.59
CA THR A 255 23.07 -0.71 -8.39
C THR A 255 21.98 0.33 -8.15
N GLU A 256 21.58 1.11 -9.17
CA GLU A 256 20.46 2.07 -9.04
C GLU A 256 19.16 1.37 -8.61
N THR A 257 18.93 0.16 -9.12
CA THR A 257 17.76 -0.64 -8.72
C THR A 257 17.79 -0.96 -7.22
N LYS A 258 18.93 -1.47 -6.73
CA LYS A 258 19.12 -1.75 -5.30
C LYS A 258 18.98 -0.47 -4.46
N ASP A 259 19.58 0.64 -4.88
CA ASP A 259 19.49 1.93 -4.19
C ASP A 259 18.04 2.46 -4.15
N LEU A 260 17.26 2.26 -5.22
CA LEU A 260 15.84 2.60 -5.26
C LEU A 260 15.02 1.79 -4.25
N PHE A 261 15.25 0.47 -4.16
CA PHE A 261 14.61 -0.39 -3.16
C PHE A 261 15.00 0.01 -1.73
N GLN A 262 16.27 0.34 -1.49
CA GLN A 262 16.73 0.86 -0.19
C GLN A 262 16.08 2.21 0.13
N SER A 263 15.96 3.11 -0.84
CA SER A 263 15.28 4.39 -0.65
C SER A 263 13.81 4.20 -0.23
N PHE A 264 13.09 3.24 -0.83
CA PHE A 264 11.74 2.92 -0.37
C PHE A 264 11.69 2.38 1.06
N ALA A 265 12.66 1.55 1.44
CA ALA A 265 12.79 1.06 2.81
C ALA A 265 13.07 2.18 3.83
N GLU A 266 13.94 3.15 3.49
CA GLU A 266 14.28 4.28 4.36
C GLU A 266 13.12 5.24 4.59
N HIS A 267 12.23 5.39 3.59
CA HIS A 267 11.02 6.21 3.71
C HIS A 267 9.82 5.44 4.28
N ALA A 268 9.99 4.15 4.61
CA ALA A 268 8.94 3.37 5.23
C ALA A 268 8.65 3.90 6.65
N ASN A 269 7.37 4.02 6.98
CA ASN A 269 6.99 4.44 8.32
C ASN A 269 7.41 3.37 9.35
N PRO A 270 8.22 3.70 10.37
CA PRO A 270 8.61 2.74 11.40
C PRO A 270 7.44 2.30 12.29
N ASP A 271 6.35 3.06 12.32
CA ASP A 271 5.15 2.73 13.09
C ASP A 271 4.36 1.61 12.41
N LEU A 272 4.33 0.46 13.07
CA LEU A 272 3.58 -0.73 12.63
C LEU A 272 2.11 -0.70 13.06
N SER A 273 1.73 0.24 13.94
CA SER A 273 0.39 0.30 14.55
C SER A 273 -0.73 0.33 13.50
N PRO A 274 -0.65 1.08 12.38
CA PRO A 274 -1.75 1.10 11.40
C PRO A 274 -2.10 -0.29 10.83
N VAL A 275 -1.11 -1.17 10.65
CA VAL A 275 -1.34 -2.54 10.18
C VAL A 275 -1.82 -3.44 11.32
N VAL A 276 -1.23 -3.29 12.51
CA VAL A 276 -1.64 -4.06 13.70
C VAL A 276 -3.09 -3.75 14.07
N ASP A 277 -3.48 -2.47 14.09
CA ASP A 277 -4.83 -2.01 14.38
C ASP A 277 -5.83 -2.52 13.34
N ALA A 278 -5.45 -2.56 12.06
CA ALA A 278 -6.27 -3.15 11.01
C ALA A 278 -6.47 -4.66 11.24
N ILE A 279 -5.43 -5.40 11.63
CA ILE A 279 -5.54 -6.83 11.99
C ILE A 279 -6.49 -7.00 13.18
N VAL A 280 -6.32 -6.19 14.24
CA VAL A 280 -7.17 -6.25 15.44
C VAL A 280 -8.61 -5.91 15.11
N HIS A 281 -8.86 -4.84 14.34
CA HIS A 281 -10.20 -4.49 13.90
C HIS A 281 -10.82 -5.60 13.04
N ALA A 282 -10.07 -6.21 12.12
CA ALA A 282 -10.54 -7.34 11.33
C ALA A 282 -10.95 -8.55 12.20
N LEU A 283 -10.24 -8.79 13.30
CA LEU A 283 -10.51 -9.89 14.22
C LEU A 283 -11.61 -9.60 15.24
N LEU A 284 -11.73 -8.36 15.72
CA LEU A 284 -12.59 -8.02 16.86
C LEU A 284 -13.78 -7.12 16.48
N SER A 285 -13.87 -6.59 15.26
CA SER A 285 -15.06 -5.82 14.86
C SER A 285 -16.29 -6.71 14.68
N PRO A 286 -17.49 -6.30 15.13
CA PRO A 286 -18.74 -7.00 14.80
C PRO A 286 -18.99 -7.08 13.29
N GLN A 287 -18.52 -6.07 12.53
CA GLN A 287 -18.70 -5.94 11.09
C GLN A 287 -17.35 -5.67 10.42
N PRO A 288 -16.52 -6.71 10.19
CA PRO A 288 -15.22 -6.52 9.58
C PRO A 288 -15.36 -6.11 8.10
N GLN A 289 -14.48 -5.24 7.64
CA GLN A 289 -14.36 -4.87 6.23
C GLN A 289 -13.72 -6.01 5.43
N ALA A 290 -14.08 -6.11 4.14
CA ALA A 290 -13.44 -7.06 3.22
C ALA A 290 -12.00 -6.68 2.87
N ARG A 291 -11.65 -5.39 2.96
CA ARG A 291 -10.31 -4.84 2.69
C ARG A 291 -10.00 -3.74 3.69
N TYR A 292 -8.78 -3.75 4.21
CA TYR A 292 -8.25 -2.71 5.07
C TYR A 292 -7.08 -2.04 4.37
N TYR A 293 -7.05 -0.71 4.42
CA TYR A 293 -5.97 0.10 3.89
C TYR A 293 -5.22 0.72 5.06
N ALA A 294 -4.12 0.07 5.46
CA ALA A 294 -3.38 0.41 6.66
C ALA A 294 -2.35 1.51 6.39
N GLY A 295 -2.64 2.73 6.82
CA GLY A 295 -1.71 3.85 6.78
C GLY A 295 -2.31 5.14 6.23
N PRO A 296 -1.86 6.30 6.71
CA PRO A 296 -2.35 7.60 6.24
C PRO A 296 -2.03 7.79 4.75
N GLY A 297 -3.02 8.19 3.96
CA GLY A 297 -2.87 8.47 2.52
C GLY A 297 -3.00 7.29 1.58
N ILE A 298 -2.96 6.04 2.07
CA ILE A 298 -3.16 4.85 1.22
C ILE A 298 -4.56 4.84 0.59
N GLY A 299 -5.59 5.27 1.34
CA GLY A 299 -6.95 5.40 0.81
C GLY A 299 -7.03 6.30 -0.42
N LEU A 300 -6.27 7.40 -0.45
CA LEU A 300 -6.22 8.30 -1.62
C LEU A 300 -5.50 7.63 -2.80
N MET A 301 -4.41 6.91 -2.56
CA MET A 301 -3.70 6.17 -3.61
C MET A 301 -4.62 5.14 -4.29
N TYR A 302 -5.35 4.34 -3.51
CA TYR A 302 -6.31 3.38 -4.07
C TYR A 302 -7.52 4.05 -4.71
N PHE A 303 -7.98 5.18 -4.17
CA PHE A 303 -9.04 5.96 -4.80
C PHE A 303 -8.61 6.43 -6.20
N ILE A 304 -7.41 6.99 -6.33
CA ILE A 304 -6.86 7.41 -7.63
C ILE A 304 -6.73 6.21 -8.56
N HIS A 305 -6.22 5.09 -8.08
CA HIS A 305 -6.08 3.87 -8.89
C HIS A 305 -7.41 3.29 -9.35
N SER A 306 -8.43 3.28 -8.49
CA SER A 306 -9.71 2.62 -8.75
C SER A 306 -10.73 3.49 -9.47
N TYR A 307 -10.68 4.81 -9.32
CA TYR A 307 -11.72 5.70 -9.82
C TYR A 307 -11.24 6.77 -10.81
N CYS A 308 -9.94 7.11 -10.85
CA CYS A 308 -9.45 8.06 -11.85
C CYS A 308 -9.23 7.39 -13.22
N PRO A 309 -9.37 8.15 -14.33
CA PRO A 309 -8.98 7.69 -15.66
C PRO A 309 -7.56 7.11 -15.69
N LEU A 310 -7.37 6.05 -16.50
CA LEU A 310 -6.11 5.31 -16.59
C LEU A 310 -4.90 6.21 -16.80
N SER A 311 -5.01 7.25 -17.64
CA SER A 311 -3.91 8.19 -17.91
C SER A 311 -3.45 8.97 -16.66
N ILE A 312 -4.39 9.30 -15.76
CA ILE A 312 -4.10 10.03 -14.52
C ILE A 312 -3.50 9.07 -13.50
N SER A 313 -4.13 7.90 -13.32
CA SER A 313 -3.64 6.84 -12.45
C SER A 313 -2.22 6.42 -12.83
N ASN A 314 -1.94 6.21 -14.12
CA ASN A 314 -0.64 5.78 -14.61
C ASN A 314 0.44 6.85 -14.39
N ARG A 315 0.15 8.13 -14.69
CA ARG A 315 1.10 9.23 -14.41
C ARG A 315 1.38 9.37 -12.91
N PHE A 316 0.37 9.20 -12.07
CA PHE A 316 0.51 9.25 -10.62
C PHE A 316 1.38 8.11 -10.09
N LEU A 317 1.10 6.87 -10.50
CA LEU A 317 1.87 5.68 -10.11
C LEU A 317 3.31 5.71 -10.62
N GLN A 318 3.54 6.14 -11.87
CA GLN A 318 4.89 6.32 -12.41
C GLN A 318 5.71 7.28 -11.57
N LYS A 319 5.14 8.42 -11.18
CA LYS A 319 5.83 9.43 -10.38
C LYS A 319 6.16 8.94 -8.96
N LEU A 320 5.34 8.03 -8.41
CA LEU A 320 5.53 7.46 -7.08
C LEU A 320 6.50 6.28 -7.07
N PHE A 321 6.33 5.32 -7.97
CA PHE A 321 7.00 4.02 -7.92
C PHE A 321 8.09 3.83 -8.98
N VAL A 322 8.07 4.60 -10.07
CA VAL A 322 9.02 4.45 -11.19
C VAL A 322 9.92 5.69 -11.25
N LYS A 323 10.88 5.76 -10.31
CA LYS A 323 11.90 6.83 -10.27
C LYS A 323 13.23 6.45 -10.93
N LYS A 324 13.27 5.28 -11.59
CA LYS A 324 14.47 4.77 -12.23
C LYS A 324 14.86 5.65 -13.41
N THR A 325 16.12 6.10 -13.44
CA THR A 325 16.63 7.05 -14.43
C THR A 325 17.53 6.39 -15.46
N LEU A 326 18.25 5.32 -15.08
CA LEU A 326 19.10 4.59 -16.01
C LEU A 326 18.28 3.57 -16.81
N MET A 327 18.55 3.51 -18.11
CA MET A 327 18.12 2.41 -18.97
C MET A 327 19.21 1.32 -18.99
N PRO A 328 18.86 0.06 -19.30
CA PRO A 328 19.84 -0.99 -19.57
C PRO A 328 20.93 -0.52 -20.55
N ARG A 329 22.17 -0.91 -20.31
CA ARG A 329 23.35 -0.48 -21.09
C ARG A 329 23.21 -0.75 -22.59
N ALA A 330 22.60 -1.88 -22.99
CA ALA A 330 22.34 -2.21 -24.38
C ALA A 330 21.47 -1.16 -25.09
N LEU A 331 20.40 -0.68 -24.42
CA LEU A 331 19.51 0.35 -24.96
C LEU A 331 20.17 1.73 -25.01
N ARG A 332 21.12 2.02 -24.11
CA ARG A 332 21.94 3.24 -24.14
C ARG A 332 22.92 3.26 -25.31
N LYS A 333 23.56 2.11 -25.61
CA LYS A 333 24.44 1.98 -26.78
C LYS A 333 23.68 2.20 -28.09
N GLN A 334 22.48 1.64 -28.21
CA GLN A 334 21.65 1.76 -29.41
C GLN A 334 21.14 3.20 -29.64
N SER A 335 20.68 3.88 -28.59
CA SER A 335 20.25 5.29 -28.68
C SER A 335 21.41 6.24 -29.01
N GLY A 336 22.61 5.99 -28.49
CA GLY A 336 23.82 6.72 -28.91
C GLY A 336 24.19 6.46 -30.37
N LEU A 337 23.99 5.23 -30.86
CA LEU A 337 24.22 4.88 -32.27
C LEU A 337 23.21 5.58 -33.19
N GLU A 338 21.92 5.58 -32.84
CA GLU A 338 20.85 6.26 -33.59
C GLU A 338 21.01 7.79 -33.57
N ALA A 339 21.45 8.36 -32.45
CA ALA A 339 21.79 9.79 -32.36
C ALA A 339 23.00 10.15 -33.25
N ASN A 340 24.03 9.30 -33.28
CA ASN A 340 25.19 9.51 -34.16
C ASN A 340 24.86 9.32 -35.64
N LEU A 341 24.00 8.35 -35.98
CA LEU A 341 23.52 8.12 -37.35
C LEU A 341 22.62 9.26 -37.85
N SER A 342 21.74 9.80 -36.99
CA SER A 342 20.92 10.98 -37.34
C SER A 342 21.74 12.27 -37.45
N LEU A 343 22.78 12.44 -36.62
CA LEU A 343 23.75 13.54 -36.78
C LEU A 343 24.57 13.43 -38.07
N ASN A 344 24.99 12.21 -38.46
CA ASN A 344 25.69 12.00 -39.72
C ASN A 344 24.80 12.22 -40.95
N ASN A 345 23.55 11.74 -40.94
CA ASN A 345 22.61 11.98 -42.04
C ASN A 345 22.28 13.47 -42.22
N ASN A 346 22.17 14.23 -41.13
CA ASN A 346 21.98 15.69 -41.18
C ASN A 346 23.22 16.46 -41.68
N ASN A 347 24.41 15.86 -41.61
CA ASN A 347 25.65 16.43 -42.15
C ASN A 347 25.85 16.08 -43.63
N GLU A 348 25.30 14.96 -44.11
CA GLU A 348 25.34 14.57 -45.52
C GLU A 348 24.33 15.35 -46.39
N GLU A 349 23.21 15.83 -45.83
CA GLU A 349 22.25 16.70 -46.56
C GLU A 349 22.73 18.15 -46.78
N LYS A 350 23.96 18.51 -46.37
CA LYS A 350 24.55 19.85 -46.56
C LYS A 350 25.61 19.96 -47.66
N LEU A 351 25.85 18.93 -48.46
CA LEU A 351 26.63 19.11 -49.70
C LEU A 351 25.73 19.69 -50.82
N GLN A 352 26.04 20.92 -51.18
CA GLN A 352 25.37 21.73 -52.21
C GLN A 352 25.36 21.05 -53.59
N PRO A 353 24.32 21.30 -54.42
CA PRO A 353 24.38 21.02 -55.85
C PRO A 353 25.34 22.03 -56.51
N LEU A 354 26.26 21.51 -57.32
CA LEU A 354 27.00 22.27 -58.33
C LEU A 354 26.23 22.25 -59.66
#